data_AF-A0A537TTF7-F1
#
_entry.id   AF-A0A537TTF7-F1
#
_cell.length_a   1.000
_cell.length_b   1.000
_cell.length_c   1.000
_cell.angle_alpha   90.00
_cell.angle_beta   90.00
_cell.angle_gamma   90.00
#
_symmetry.space_group_name_H-M   'P 1'
#
loop_
_entity.id
_entity.type
_entity.pdbx_description
1 polymer ?
#
loop_
_entity_poly.entity_id
_entity_poly.type
_entity_poly.pdbx_seq_one_letter_code
_entity_poly.pdbx_strand_id
1 'polypeptide(L)'
;MKKLLALAALIVIAGALGFVLAACGSEGAVSAGQAPTVGSSGSGGGTSITATIGTTTPLATASTSSTQTGATAAPLRFQVWFPQGERLLPVLRTHVPTARVATAAVNALLAGPTQGEFSSGFATAIPIDTRLLGVSVSGGVATVDLTSEYESGGGELSMQMRLGQVVFTLTQFPTVKAVRFELDGQPVSVFSSEGIVLDHPVGRGDYDDLMPPIIVASPTPGATVGTPVTVSGTADVFEANVTVRILDAAGHELGHQFTTATCGTGCRGRFRISVDFDVPHEQHGMILVSDDDAAGTGTPPHVVRIPVVLEPRAD
;
A
#
# COMPACT_ATOMS: atom_id res chain seq x y z
N MET A 1 22.82 75.07 -3.96
CA MET A 1 23.28 75.80 -2.75
C MET A 1 23.12 74.89 -1.55
N LYS A 2 24.17 74.69 -0.72
CA LYS A 2 24.20 73.87 0.54
C LYS A 2 23.91 72.36 0.34
N LYS A 3 24.53 71.42 1.08
CA LYS A 3 25.85 71.39 1.75
C LYS A 3 26.26 69.92 1.89
N LEU A 4 27.52 69.64 1.61
CA LEU A 4 28.36 68.56 2.16
C LEU A 4 27.89 67.94 3.49
N LEU A 5 28.03 66.61 3.61
CA LEU A 5 29.10 66.01 4.44
C LEU A 5 29.39 64.57 3.99
N ALA A 6 30.62 64.12 4.19
CA ALA A 6 31.07 62.74 3.95
C ALA A 6 31.81 62.23 5.18
N LEU A 7 31.86 60.91 5.39
CA LEU A 7 33.05 60.24 5.93
C LEU A 7 33.06 58.76 5.55
N ALA A 8 34.26 58.21 5.36
CA ALA A 8 34.49 56.83 4.95
C ALA A 8 35.14 56.01 6.07
N ALA A 9 35.03 54.69 5.98
CA ALA A 9 35.93 53.76 6.65
C ALA A 9 36.19 52.56 5.72
N LEU A 10 37.47 52.19 5.58
CA LEU A 10 38.02 51.18 4.68
C LEU A 10 38.66 50.05 5.52
N ILE A 11 38.47 48.78 5.15
CA ILE A 11 39.24 47.56 5.55
C ILE A 11 38.51 46.32 4.97
N VAL A 12 39.09 45.19 4.55
CA VAL A 12 40.40 44.78 3.95
C VAL A 12 40.08 43.55 3.05
N ILE A 13 40.89 43.24 2.04
CA ILE A 13 40.74 42.03 1.20
C ILE A 13 41.68 40.91 1.64
N ALA A 14 41.13 39.71 1.92
CA ALA A 14 41.74 38.37 1.80
C ALA A 14 40.62 37.31 2.08
N GLY A 15 40.64 36.08 1.58
CA GLY A 15 41.62 35.43 0.72
C GLY A 15 41.61 33.90 0.85
N ALA A 16 40.62 33.23 0.24
CA ALA A 16 40.60 31.82 -0.19
C ALA A 16 40.69 30.65 0.82
N LEU A 17 40.19 29.50 0.34
CA LEU A 17 40.45 28.10 0.71
C LEU A 17 39.87 27.50 2.02
N GLY A 18 38.89 26.59 1.80
CA GLY A 18 38.96 25.22 2.34
C GLY A 18 38.22 24.92 3.65
N PHE A 19 37.10 24.20 3.56
CA PHE A 19 37.01 22.79 4.00
C PHE A 19 35.65 22.19 3.60
N VAL A 20 35.64 21.32 2.58
CA VAL A 20 34.49 20.47 2.29
C VAL A 20 34.67 19.18 3.09
N LEU A 21 34.00 19.07 4.23
CA LEU A 21 33.86 17.80 4.93
C LEU A 21 32.71 17.03 4.28
N ALA A 22 33.07 16.14 3.35
CA ALA A 22 32.17 15.12 2.84
C ALA A 22 31.86 14.12 3.98
N ALA A 23 30.80 14.38 4.73
CA ALA A 23 30.25 13.43 5.68
C ALA A 23 29.66 12.24 4.91
N CYS A 24 30.41 11.14 4.83
CA CYS A 24 29.89 9.87 4.35
C CYS A 24 28.89 9.34 5.37
N GLY A 25 27.61 9.67 5.19
CA GLY A 25 26.49 9.05 5.91
C GLY A 25 26.39 7.58 5.55
N SER A 26 27.12 6.72 6.28
CA SER A 26 27.01 5.27 6.16
C SER A 26 25.78 4.77 6.93
N GLU A 27 24.60 5.15 6.47
CA GLU A 27 23.35 4.65 7.04
C GLU A 27 23.13 3.20 6.61
N GLY A 28 23.33 2.28 7.57
CA GLY A 28 23.12 0.86 7.37
C GLY A 28 21.64 0.56 7.11
N ALA A 29 21.29 0.20 5.88
CA ALA A 29 19.95 -0.20 5.52
C ALA A 29 19.51 -1.45 6.32
N VAL A 30 18.53 -1.28 7.21
CA VAL A 30 17.84 -2.39 7.87
C VAL A 30 16.71 -2.92 6.99
N SER A 31 16.54 -4.24 6.96
CA SER A 31 15.56 -4.91 6.12
C SER A 31 14.13 -4.62 6.58
N ALA A 32 13.25 -4.28 5.63
CA ALA A 32 11.80 -4.13 5.88
C ALA A 32 11.05 -5.48 5.99
N GLY A 33 11.77 -6.62 5.98
CA GLY A 33 11.20 -7.97 6.01
C GLY A 33 10.86 -8.52 4.62
N GLN A 34 10.52 -9.81 4.55
CA GLN A 34 10.01 -10.44 3.33
C GLN A 34 8.53 -10.12 3.12
N ALA A 35 8.12 -10.00 1.85
CA ALA A 35 6.71 -10.03 1.48
C ALA A 35 6.11 -11.42 1.80
N PRO A 36 4.81 -11.52 2.14
CA PRO A 36 4.17 -12.79 2.41
C PRO A 36 4.27 -13.74 1.20
N THR A 37 4.83 -14.92 1.41
CA THR A 37 4.80 -16.02 0.43
C THR A 37 3.72 -17.01 0.84
N VAL A 38 2.87 -17.40 -0.11
CA VAL A 38 1.87 -18.46 0.09
C VAL A 38 2.63 -19.78 0.20
N GLY A 39 2.56 -20.41 1.37
CA GLY A 39 3.29 -21.65 1.64
C GLY A 39 2.62 -22.87 1.00
N SER A 40 3.25 -23.46 -0.02
CA SER A 40 2.92 -24.82 -0.45
C SER A 40 3.55 -25.84 0.50
N SER A 41 2.71 -26.52 1.28
CA SER A 41 3.11 -27.56 2.22
C SER A 41 3.68 -28.79 1.51
N GLY A 42 5.01 -28.98 1.59
CA GLY A 42 5.68 -30.22 1.22
C GLY A 42 5.90 -31.10 2.45
N SER A 43 5.08 -32.15 2.61
CA SER A 43 5.23 -33.12 3.71
C SER A 43 6.41 -34.07 3.46
N GLY A 44 7.26 -34.26 4.47
CA GLY A 44 8.40 -35.18 4.43
C GLY A 44 8.76 -35.66 5.84
N GLY A 45 8.24 -36.82 6.24
CA GLY A 45 8.55 -37.43 7.53
C GLY A 45 9.96 -38.03 7.58
N GLY A 46 10.64 -37.89 8.71
CA GLY A 46 11.98 -38.45 8.94
C GLY A 46 12.21 -38.78 10.41
N THR A 47 12.34 -40.07 10.71
CA THR A 47 12.49 -40.63 12.06
C THR A 47 13.81 -40.22 12.74
N SER A 48 13.74 -39.82 14.01
CA SER A 48 14.92 -39.55 14.84
C SER A 48 15.58 -40.83 15.37
N ILE A 49 16.90 -40.97 15.21
CA ILE A 49 17.73 -41.91 15.97
C ILE A 49 18.98 -41.21 16.52
N THR A 50 19.40 -41.62 17.72
CA THR A 50 20.46 -40.98 18.53
C THR A 50 21.78 -41.74 18.42
N ALA A 51 22.92 -41.06 18.19
CA ALA A 51 24.25 -41.59 18.55
C ALA A 51 25.37 -40.51 18.63
N THR A 52 25.85 -40.29 19.86
CA THR A 52 27.24 -40.12 20.34
C THR A 52 28.36 -39.52 19.46
N ILE A 53 28.86 -38.36 19.94
CA ILE A 53 30.27 -37.89 20.08
C ILE A 53 31.40 -38.61 19.32
N GLY A 54 32.19 -37.85 18.55
CA GLY A 54 33.56 -38.18 18.14
C GLY A 54 34.39 -36.93 17.79
N THR A 55 35.62 -36.83 18.32
CA THR A 55 36.48 -35.64 18.22
C THR A 55 37.75 -35.92 17.41
N THR A 56 37.95 -35.28 16.26
CA THR A 56 39.29 -35.05 15.65
C THR A 56 39.27 -33.89 14.64
N THR A 57 40.37 -33.12 14.60
CA THR A 57 40.63 -31.94 13.75
C THR A 57 41.18 -32.33 12.34
N PRO A 58 41.44 -31.40 11.39
CA PRO A 58 40.95 -31.55 10.03
C PRO A 58 42.01 -31.96 8.99
N LEU A 59 41.54 -32.40 7.81
CA LEU A 59 42.38 -32.55 6.62
C LEU A 59 41.69 -31.93 5.40
N ALA A 60 42.46 -31.23 4.56
CA ALA A 60 41.94 -30.45 3.45
C ALA A 60 41.43 -31.35 2.30
N THR A 61 40.25 -31.00 1.77
CA THR A 61 39.69 -31.55 0.53
C THR A 61 39.29 -30.39 -0.39
N ALA A 62 39.56 -30.54 -1.68
CA ALA A 62 39.46 -29.45 -2.66
C ALA A 62 38.02 -28.91 -2.82
N SER A 63 37.91 -27.58 -2.91
CA SER A 63 36.67 -26.89 -3.25
C SER A 63 36.27 -27.17 -4.70
N THR A 64 35.36 -28.09 -4.94
CA THR A 64 34.63 -28.19 -6.20
C THR A 64 33.62 -27.05 -6.28
N SER A 65 33.93 -26.02 -7.06
CA SER A 65 32.99 -24.94 -7.37
C SER A 65 31.80 -25.49 -8.15
N SER A 66 30.68 -25.74 -7.47
CA SER A 66 29.40 -26.00 -8.12
C SER A 66 28.89 -24.70 -8.75
N THR A 67 28.98 -24.60 -10.07
CA THR A 67 28.31 -23.55 -10.83
C THR A 67 26.80 -23.66 -10.62
N GLN A 68 26.25 -22.88 -9.69
CA GLN A 68 24.83 -22.84 -9.44
C GLN A 68 24.15 -22.04 -10.56
N THR A 69 23.57 -22.77 -11.51
CA THR A 69 22.74 -22.21 -12.59
C THR A 69 21.70 -21.28 -11.99
N GLY A 70 21.75 -19.99 -12.38
CA GLY A 70 20.96 -18.95 -11.74
C GLY A 70 19.46 -19.21 -11.85
N ALA A 71 18.81 -19.45 -10.71
CA ALA A 71 17.37 -19.38 -10.61
C ALA A 71 16.94 -17.91 -10.78
N THR A 72 16.27 -17.58 -11.89
CA THR A 72 15.69 -16.25 -12.10
C THR A 72 14.72 -15.96 -10.96
N ALA A 73 15.09 -15.01 -10.09
CA ALA A 73 14.28 -14.65 -8.93
C ALA A 73 12.90 -14.16 -9.39
N ALA A 74 11.84 -14.70 -8.78
CA ALA A 74 10.46 -14.36 -9.12
C ALA A 74 10.20 -12.85 -8.97
N PRO A 75 9.45 -12.21 -9.89
CA PRO A 75 9.28 -10.77 -9.88
C PRO A 75 8.51 -10.30 -8.65
N LEU A 76 8.96 -9.17 -8.10
CA LEU A 76 8.29 -8.50 -6.98
C LEU A 76 6.99 -7.85 -7.47
N ARG A 77 5.95 -7.92 -6.64
CA ARG A 77 4.67 -7.25 -6.89
C ARG A 77 4.29 -6.39 -5.69
N PHE A 78 3.77 -5.20 -5.96
CA PHE A 78 3.28 -4.25 -4.95
C PHE A 78 2.18 -3.38 -5.54
N GLN A 79 1.39 -2.74 -4.69
CA GLN A 79 0.35 -1.78 -5.07
C GLN A 79 0.93 -0.37 -5.18
N VAL A 80 0.40 0.44 -6.07
CA VAL A 80 0.45 1.91 -6.00
C VAL A 80 -0.98 2.41 -6.00
N TRP A 81 -1.28 3.45 -5.22
CA TRP A 81 -2.66 3.92 -5.07
C TRP A 81 -2.85 5.22 -5.85
N PHE A 82 -3.90 5.27 -6.66
CA PHE A 82 -4.22 6.41 -7.53
C PHE A 82 -5.68 6.85 -7.35
N PRO A 83 -5.99 8.15 -7.46
CA PRO A 83 -7.36 8.65 -7.57
C PRO A 83 -8.09 8.03 -8.76
N GLN A 84 -9.32 7.61 -8.55
CA GLN A 84 -10.32 7.33 -9.57
C GLN A 84 -11.61 8.02 -9.11
N GLY A 85 -11.89 9.20 -9.68
CA GLY A 85 -12.82 10.14 -9.06
C GLY A 85 -12.30 10.62 -7.70
N GLU A 86 -13.19 10.69 -6.71
CA GLU A 86 -12.89 11.15 -5.34
C GLU A 86 -12.46 10.02 -4.39
N ARG A 87 -11.98 8.87 -4.92
CA ARG A 87 -11.47 7.75 -4.09
C ARG A 87 -10.11 7.26 -4.60
N LEU A 88 -9.27 6.77 -3.69
CA LEU A 88 -8.00 6.11 -3.98
C LEU A 88 -8.20 4.60 -4.15
N LEU A 89 -7.76 4.05 -5.28
CA LEU A 89 -7.81 2.62 -5.55
C LEU A 89 -6.40 2.05 -5.84
N PRO A 90 -6.13 0.79 -5.46
CA PRO A 90 -4.85 0.13 -5.71
C PRO A 90 -4.72 -0.34 -7.15
N VAL A 91 -3.59 -0.02 -7.77
CA VAL A 91 -3.14 -0.56 -9.06
C VAL A 91 -1.90 -1.43 -8.81
N LEU A 92 -1.89 -2.64 -9.37
CA LEU A 92 -0.77 -3.57 -9.19
C LEU A 92 0.41 -3.19 -10.11
N ARG A 93 1.61 -3.12 -9.53
CA ARG A 93 2.88 -2.94 -10.24
C ARG A 93 3.74 -4.18 -10.08
N THR A 94 4.52 -4.49 -11.11
CA THR A 94 5.51 -5.57 -11.11
C THR A 94 6.89 -4.95 -11.27
N HIS A 95 7.87 -5.43 -10.50
CA HIS A 95 9.22 -4.88 -10.44
C HIS A 95 10.26 -6.00 -10.33
N VAL A 96 11.49 -5.74 -10.77
CA VAL A 96 12.63 -6.65 -10.54
C VAL A 96 12.91 -6.75 -9.03
N PRO A 97 13.24 -7.92 -8.46
CA PRO A 97 13.54 -8.03 -7.03
C PRO A 97 14.59 -7.02 -6.55
N THR A 98 14.30 -6.35 -5.44
CA THR A 98 15.14 -5.30 -4.85
C THR A 98 14.97 -5.28 -3.33
N ALA A 99 16.03 -4.92 -2.60
CA ALA A 99 15.93 -4.65 -1.16
C ALA A 99 15.23 -3.31 -0.87
N ARG A 100 15.25 -2.35 -1.81
CA ARG A 100 14.67 -1.01 -1.66
C ARG A 100 13.21 -0.96 -2.12
N VAL A 101 12.39 -1.88 -1.62
CA VAL A 101 11.00 -2.07 -2.06
C VAL A 101 10.15 -0.79 -1.89
N ALA A 102 10.28 -0.10 -0.75
CA ALA A 102 9.56 1.15 -0.50
C ALA A 102 9.96 2.26 -1.50
N THR A 103 11.26 2.40 -1.80
CA THR A 103 11.75 3.34 -2.84
C THR A 103 11.20 2.97 -4.23
N ALA A 104 11.16 1.68 -4.58
CA ALA A 104 10.60 1.23 -5.85
C ALA A 104 9.09 1.50 -5.96
N ALA A 105 8.34 1.36 -4.87
CA ALA A 105 6.91 1.64 -4.82
C ALA A 105 6.61 3.14 -4.98
N VAL A 106 7.35 4.02 -4.30
CA VAL A 106 7.18 5.47 -4.47
C VAL A 106 7.61 5.94 -5.86
N ASN A 107 8.71 5.43 -6.42
CA ASN A 107 9.08 5.75 -7.81
C ASN A 107 8.02 5.29 -8.83
N ALA A 108 7.41 4.13 -8.63
CA ALA A 108 6.33 3.63 -9.49
C ALA A 108 5.00 4.41 -9.30
N LEU A 109 4.82 5.10 -8.18
CA LEU A 109 3.72 6.03 -7.93
C LEU A 109 3.98 7.38 -8.60
N LEU A 110 5.20 7.93 -8.46
CA LEU A 110 5.61 9.19 -9.12
C LEU A 110 5.59 9.09 -10.65
N ALA A 111 5.85 7.90 -11.21
CA ALA A 111 5.69 7.63 -12.64
C ALA A 111 4.23 7.75 -13.14
N GLY A 112 3.25 7.79 -12.22
CA GLY A 112 1.84 8.00 -12.52
C GLY A 112 1.09 6.77 -13.06
N PRO A 113 -0.21 6.96 -13.41
CA PRO A 113 -0.99 5.96 -14.13
C PRO A 113 -0.42 5.71 -15.52
N THR A 114 -0.53 4.47 -16.00
CA THR A 114 -0.28 4.17 -17.42
C THR A 114 -1.37 4.77 -18.31
N GLN A 115 -1.13 4.91 -19.61
CA GLN A 115 -2.14 5.43 -20.54
C GLN A 115 -3.46 4.62 -20.51
N GLY A 116 -3.39 3.31 -20.30
CA GLY A 116 -4.58 2.46 -20.18
C GLY A 116 -5.33 2.68 -18.86
N GLU A 117 -4.60 2.89 -17.75
CA GLU A 117 -5.19 3.26 -16.46
C GLU A 117 -5.84 4.65 -16.53
N PHE A 118 -5.19 5.62 -17.19
CA PHE A 118 -5.74 6.94 -17.42
C PHE A 118 -7.03 6.90 -18.25
N SER A 119 -7.05 6.13 -19.34
CA SER A 119 -8.27 5.85 -20.10
C SER A 119 -9.33 5.06 -19.31
N SER A 120 -8.98 4.45 -18.18
CA SER A 120 -9.91 3.82 -17.23
C SER A 120 -10.32 4.74 -16.06
N GLY A 121 -9.99 6.04 -16.15
CA GLY A 121 -10.37 7.05 -15.15
C GLY A 121 -9.41 7.21 -13.97
N PHE A 122 -8.26 6.53 -13.96
CA PHE A 122 -7.23 6.77 -12.95
C PHE A 122 -6.45 8.06 -13.24
N ALA A 123 -6.19 8.86 -12.21
CA ALA A 123 -5.43 10.10 -12.29
C ALA A 123 -4.23 10.06 -11.31
N THR A 124 -3.47 11.15 -11.25
CA THR A 124 -2.54 11.41 -10.15
C THR A 124 -2.79 12.80 -9.61
N ALA A 125 -2.74 12.95 -8.28
CA ALA A 125 -2.73 14.26 -7.63
C ALA A 125 -1.30 14.78 -7.37
N ILE A 126 -0.26 14.05 -7.79
CA ILE A 126 1.15 14.43 -7.63
C ILE A 126 1.60 15.34 -8.78
N PRO A 127 2.22 16.50 -8.52
CA PRO A 127 2.79 17.37 -9.55
C PRO A 127 3.89 16.67 -10.34
N ILE A 128 3.88 16.83 -11.67
CA ILE A 128 4.74 16.07 -12.61
C ILE A 128 6.24 16.22 -12.35
N ASP A 129 6.67 17.36 -11.81
CA ASP A 129 8.09 17.65 -11.53
C ASP A 129 8.56 17.13 -10.17
N THR A 130 7.67 16.52 -9.36
CA THR A 130 8.03 15.91 -8.07
C THR A 130 9.06 14.80 -8.26
N ARG A 131 10.17 14.86 -7.52
CA ARG A 131 11.20 13.81 -7.51
C ARG A 131 11.33 13.18 -6.12
N LEU A 132 11.69 11.89 -6.09
CA LEU A 132 12.04 11.19 -4.86
C LEU A 132 13.51 11.42 -4.52
N LEU A 133 13.76 12.00 -3.35
CA LEU A 133 15.11 12.17 -2.79
C LEU A 133 15.49 10.97 -1.91
N GLY A 134 14.56 10.52 -1.06
CA GLY A 134 14.82 9.45 -0.10
C GLY A 134 13.58 8.70 0.39
N VAL A 135 13.78 7.44 0.80
CA VAL A 135 12.86 6.73 1.68
C VAL A 135 13.69 5.96 2.70
N SER A 136 13.43 6.18 3.99
CA SER A 136 13.96 5.39 5.10
C SER A 136 12.81 4.81 5.91
N VAL A 137 13.03 3.68 6.60
CA VAL A 137 12.01 3.04 7.44
C VAL A 137 12.62 2.68 8.79
N SER A 138 12.06 3.21 9.87
CA SER A 138 12.53 2.97 11.24
C SER A 138 11.36 3.01 12.22
N GLY A 139 11.35 2.10 13.20
CA GLY A 139 10.34 2.09 14.28
C GLY A 139 8.88 1.95 13.82
N GLY A 140 8.63 1.48 12.60
CA GLY A 140 7.28 1.43 12.02
C GLY A 140 6.87 2.69 11.23
N VAL A 141 7.73 3.70 11.13
CA VAL A 141 7.49 4.92 10.35
C VAL A 141 8.37 4.90 9.10
N ALA A 142 7.78 5.19 7.94
CA ALA A 142 8.52 5.48 6.72
C ALA A 142 8.70 7.00 6.60
N THR A 143 9.94 7.49 6.60
CA THR A 143 10.21 8.89 6.21
C THR A 143 10.39 8.92 4.70
N VAL A 144 9.63 9.77 4.02
CA VAL A 144 9.70 9.99 2.57
C VAL A 144 10.11 11.43 2.30
N ASP A 145 11.23 11.59 1.62
CA ASP A 145 11.82 12.88 1.26
C ASP A 145 11.60 13.12 -0.23
N LEU A 146 10.84 14.16 -0.55
CA LEU A 146 10.45 14.55 -1.91
C LEU A 146 11.00 15.95 -2.21
N THR A 147 11.06 16.35 -3.48
CA THR A 147 11.39 17.74 -3.80
C THR A 147 10.20 18.68 -3.56
N SER A 148 10.46 19.94 -3.21
CA SER A 148 9.43 20.95 -2.87
C SER A 148 8.33 21.16 -3.91
N GLU A 149 8.53 20.79 -5.19
CA GLU A 149 7.43 20.78 -6.17
C GLU A 149 6.23 19.93 -5.70
N TYR A 150 6.42 18.95 -4.81
CA TYR A 150 5.35 18.15 -4.23
C TYR A 150 4.28 18.95 -3.47
N GLU A 151 4.58 20.12 -2.90
CA GLU A 151 3.57 20.94 -2.19
C GLU A 151 2.75 21.86 -3.11
N SER A 152 3.15 21.97 -4.38
CA SER A 152 2.64 22.99 -5.30
C SER A 152 1.26 22.67 -5.89
N GLY A 153 0.37 23.66 -5.88
CA GLY A 153 -0.90 23.66 -6.63
C GLY A 153 -1.97 22.67 -6.15
N GLY A 154 -3.16 22.76 -6.76
CA GLY A 154 -4.38 22.09 -6.31
C GLY A 154 -5.14 22.90 -5.25
N GLY A 155 -6.27 22.36 -4.80
CA GLY A 155 -6.96 22.79 -3.57
C GLY A 155 -7.05 21.63 -2.58
N GLU A 156 -7.64 21.85 -1.41
CA GLU A 156 -7.70 20.91 -0.28
C GLU A 156 -7.83 19.41 -0.66
N LEU A 157 -8.89 19.00 -1.36
CA LEU A 157 -9.10 17.59 -1.76
C LEU A 157 -7.96 17.03 -2.62
N SER A 158 -7.38 17.84 -3.51
CA SER A 158 -6.22 17.43 -4.33
C SER A 158 -4.99 17.20 -3.46
N MET A 159 -4.79 18.01 -2.42
CA MET A 159 -3.67 17.86 -1.49
C MET A 159 -3.86 16.66 -0.55
N GLN A 160 -5.07 16.43 -0.05
CA GLN A 160 -5.41 15.21 0.70
C GLN A 160 -5.19 13.96 -0.15
N MET A 161 -5.68 13.94 -1.40
CA MET A 161 -5.38 12.88 -2.37
C MET A 161 -3.88 12.70 -2.60
N ARG A 162 -3.14 13.79 -2.72
CA ARG A 162 -1.69 13.78 -2.96
C ARG A 162 -0.95 13.03 -1.85
N LEU A 163 -1.20 13.40 -0.60
CA LEU A 163 -0.64 12.76 0.60
C LEU A 163 -1.11 11.31 0.72
N GLY A 164 -2.41 11.08 0.57
CA GLY A 164 -3.04 9.77 0.62
C GLY A 164 -2.38 8.75 -0.32
N GLN A 165 -2.19 9.08 -1.60
CA GLN A 165 -1.51 8.18 -2.56
C GLN A 165 -0.18 7.61 -2.02
N VAL A 166 0.65 8.46 -1.40
CA VAL A 166 1.94 8.08 -0.82
C VAL A 166 1.74 7.23 0.44
N VAL A 167 0.83 7.65 1.33
CA VAL A 167 0.51 6.95 2.58
C VAL A 167 -0.04 5.55 2.32
N PHE A 168 -1.02 5.39 1.44
CA PHE A 168 -1.57 4.09 1.05
C PHE A 168 -0.52 3.18 0.42
N THR A 169 0.33 3.74 -0.45
CA THR A 169 1.41 3.01 -1.14
C THR A 169 2.49 2.55 -0.16
N LEU A 170 2.88 3.35 0.84
CA LEU A 170 3.89 2.95 1.82
C LEU A 170 3.33 2.02 2.93
N THR A 171 2.11 2.28 3.42
CA THR A 171 1.45 1.46 4.46
C THR A 171 0.97 0.09 3.98
N GLN A 172 1.16 -0.27 2.71
CA GLN A 172 0.94 -1.65 2.24
C GLN A 172 1.93 -2.64 2.87
N PHE A 173 3.13 -2.18 3.23
CA PHE A 173 4.18 -3.04 3.76
C PHE A 173 3.93 -3.28 5.26
N PRO A 174 3.87 -4.53 5.76
CA PRO A 174 3.49 -4.81 7.14
C PRO A 174 4.35 -4.12 8.21
N THR A 175 5.59 -3.77 7.86
CA THR A 175 6.57 -3.06 8.69
C THR A 175 6.41 -1.53 8.70
N VAL A 176 5.52 -0.97 7.87
CA VAL A 176 5.20 0.47 7.83
C VAL A 176 3.78 0.68 8.36
N LYS A 177 3.64 1.53 9.39
CA LYS A 177 2.36 1.89 10.04
C LYS A 177 1.94 3.32 9.73
N ALA A 178 2.91 4.23 9.63
CA ALA A 178 2.72 5.64 9.32
C ALA A 178 3.84 6.17 8.43
N VAL A 179 3.62 7.35 7.85
CA VAL A 179 4.54 8.06 6.95
C VAL A 179 4.84 9.43 7.53
N ARG A 180 6.11 9.85 7.48
CA ARG A 180 6.56 11.21 7.76
C ARG A 180 7.04 11.84 6.47
N PHE A 181 6.59 13.06 6.18
CA PHE A 181 6.97 13.78 4.97
C PHE A 181 8.12 14.75 5.24
N GLU A 182 9.11 14.72 4.36
CA GLU A 182 10.20 15.69 4.25
C GLU A 182 10.19 16.29 2.84
N LEU A 183 10.55 17.57 2.73
CA LEU A 183 10.74 18.28 1.48
C LEU A 183 12.14 18.88 1.42
N ASP A 184 12.89 18.51 0.39
CA ASP A 184 14.31 18.88 0.21
C ASP A 184 15.14 18.65 1.49
N GLY A 185 14.88 17.51 2.17
CA GLY A 185 15.52 17.10 3.41
C GLY A 185 15.07 17.86 4.66
N GLN A 186 13.96 18.60 4.63
CA GLN A 186 13.39 19.31 5.78
C GLN A 186 12.01 18.74 6.19
N PRO A 187 11.77 18.45 7.49
CA PRO A 187 10.46 17.99 7.96
C PRO A 187 9.33 18.99 7.69
N VAL A 188 8.23 18.51 7.11
CA VAL A 188 7.02 19.30 6.87
C VAL A 188 6.11 19.22 8.09
N SER A 189 5.87 20.34 8.78
CA SER A 189 4.86 20.44 9.85
C SER A 189 3.51 20.99 9.40
N VAL A 190 3.51 21.76 8.30
CA VAL A 190 2.32 22.29 7.64
C VAL A 190 2.53 22.16 6.13
N PHE A 191 1.63 21.48 5.45
CA PHE A 191 1.71 21.17 4.03
C PHE A 191 0.84 22.11 3.20
N SER A 192 1.49 22.80 2.26
CA SER A 192 0.89 23.74 1.31
C SER A 192 0.11 24.92 1.93
N SER A 193 -0.47 25.76 1.08
CA SER A 193 -1.18 27.00 1.49
C SER A 193 -2.47 26.76 2.26
N GLU A 194 -3.08 25.59 2.10
CA GLU A 194 -4.34 25.22 2.77
C GLU A 194 -4.15 24.90 4.27
N GLY A 195 -2.90 24.78 4.74
CA GLY A 195 -2.59 24.64 6.16
C GLY A 195 -2.76 23.22 6.72
N ILE A 196 -2.62 22.17 5.90
CA ILE A 196 -2.75 20.77 6.33
C ILE A 196 -1.64 20.44 7.33
N VAL A 197 -1.99 20.11 8.57
CA VAL A 197 -1.02 19.83 9.64
C VAL A 197 -0.40 18.45 9.46
N LEU A 198 0.93 18.38 9.42
CA LEU A 198 1.76 17.15 9.31
C LEU A 198 2.86 17.09 10.39
N ASP A 199 2.65 17.74 11.54
CA ASP A 199 3.62 17.77 12.65
C ASP A 199 3.91 16.40 13.31
N HIS A 200 3.19 15.35 12.90
CA HIS A 200 3.36 13.96 13.30
C HIS A 200 3.26 13.00 12.08
N PRO A 201 3.77 11.75 12.19
CA PRO A 201 3.58 10.75 11.14
C PRO A 201 2.11 10.38 10.95
N VAL A 202 1.64 10.43 9.70
CA VAL A 202 0.25 10.11 9.31
C VAL A 202 0.13 8.67 8.81
N GLY A 203 -0.91 7.98 9.24
CA GLY A 203 -1.26 6.62 8.87
C GLY A 203 -2.41 6.55 7.87
N ARG A 204 -2.82 5.33 7.54
CA ARG A 204 -3.90 5.09 6.57
C ARG A 204 -5.26 5.64 7.01
N GLY A 205 -5.53 5.64 8.32
CA GLY A 205 -6.80 6.10 8.89
C GLY A 205 -7.03 7.60 8.76
N ASP A 206 -5.96 8.40 8.70
CA ASP A 206 -6.04 9.86 8.49
C ASP A 206 -6.54 10.24 7.09
N TYR A 207 -6.74 9.23 6.22
CA TYR A 207 -7.25 9.35 4.86
C TYR A 207 -8.39 8.34 4.60
N ASP A 208 -9.11 7.91 5.65
CA ASP A 208 -10.19 6.92 5.54
C ASP A 208 -11.30 7.41 4.57
N ASP A 209 -11.59 8.71 4.54
CA ASP A 209 -12.56 9.32 3.60
C ASP A 209 -12.16 9.13 2.12
N LEU A 210 -10.87 8.93 1.83
CA LEU A 210 -10.39 8.72 0.46
C LEU A 210 -10.52 7.26 0.01
N MET A 211 -10.82 6.31 0.90
CA MET A 211 -10.97 4.89 0.52
C MET A 211 -12.36 4.59 -0.03
N PRO A 212 -12.52 3.55 -0.88
CA PRO A 212 -13.83 3.06 -1.28
C PRO A 212 -14.76 2.80 -0.08
N PRO A 213 -16.07 3.11 -0.19
CA PRO A 213 -17.04 2.88 0.89
C PRO A 213 -17.07 1.45 1.41
N ILE A 214 -16.82 0.46 0.53
CA ILE A 214 -16.73 -0.97 0.89
C ILE A 214 -15.41 -1.52 0.37
N ILE A 215 -14.66 -2.19 1.24
CA ILE A 215 -13.49 -3.01 0.86
C ILE A 215 -13.69 -4.41 1.41
N VAL A 216 -13.58 -5.41 0.54
CA VAL A 216 -13.64 -6.82 0.93
C VAL A 216 -12.23 -7.38 0.99
N ALA A 217 -11.86 -7.91 2.16
CA ALA A 217 -10.54 -8.49 2.43
C ALA A 217 -10.52 -10.01 2.19
N SER A 218 -11.66 -10.67 2.33
CA SER A 218 -11.83 -12.11 2.05
C SER A 218 -13.27 -12.41 1.63
N PRO A 219 -13.50 -13.30 0.64
CA PRO A 219 -12.49 -13.95 -0.20
C PRO A 219 -11.88 -12.98 -1.22
N THR A 220 -10.72 -13.33 -1.77
CA THR A 220 -10.10 -12.58 -2.87
C THR A 220 -10.67 -13.01 -4.23
N PRO A 221 -10.64 -12.15 -5.26
CA PRO A 221 -11.01 -12.54 -6.63
C PRO A 221 -10.28 -13.80 -7.10
N GLY A 222 -11.02 -14.74 -7.69
CA GLY A 222 -10.53 -16.04 -8.16
C GLY A 222 -10.37 -17.11 -7.08
N ALA A 223 -10.71 -16.82 -5.81
CA ALA A 223 -10.67 -17.83 -4.75
C ALA A 223 -11.76 -18.88 -4.94
N THR A 224 -11.43 -20.13 -4.62
CA THR A 224 -12.40 -21.21 -4.44
C THR A 224 -12.99 -21.15 -3.03
N VAL A 225 -14.32 -21.25 -2.91
CA VAL A 225 -15.05 -21.15 -1.64
C VAL A 225 -16.14 -22.21 -1.52
N GLY A 226 -16.21 -22.85 -0.36
CA GLY A 226 -17.30 -23.75 0.04
C GLY A 226 -18.35 -23.04 0.89
N THR A 227 -19.39 -23.80 1.29
CA THR A 227 -20.56 -23.30 2.03
C THR A 227 -20.53 -23.70 3.53
N PRO A 228 -20.81 -22.77 4.47
CA PRO A 228 -21.03 -21.34 4.28
C PRO A 228 -19.72 -20.58 3.97
N VAL A 229 -19.77 -19.62 3.05
CA VAL A 229 -18.63 -18.75 2.77
C VAL A 229 -18.58 -17.62 3.80
N THR A 230 -17.42 -17.43 4.44
CA THR A 230 -17.16 -16.24 5.27
C THR A 230 -16.68 -15.09 4.39
N VAL A 231 -17.44 -14.00 4.37
CA VAL A 231 -17.06 -12.74 3.73
C VAL A 231 -16.68 -11.73 4.82
N SER A 232 -15.57 -11.02 4.64
CA SER A 232 -15.09 -10.05 5.62
C SER A 232 -14.34 -8.88 4.99
N GLY A 233 -14.36 -7.74 5.67
CA GLY A 233 -13.80 -6.51 5.15
C GLY A 233 -14.00 -5.33 6.07
N THR A 234 -14.00 -4.14 5.46
CA THR A 234 -14.27 -2.87 6.12
C THR A 234 -15.25 -2.06 5.29
N ALA A 235 -16.15 -1.34 5.95
CA ALA A 235 -17.10 -0.44 5.30
C ALA A 235 -17.23 0.88 6.06
N ASP A 236 -17.46 1.96 5.31
CA ASP A 236 -18.02 3.22 5.80
C ASP A 236 -19.22 3.53 4.90
N VAL A 237 -20.39 3.20 5.41
CA VAL A 237 -21.66 3.13 4.67
C VAL A 237 -22.81 3.53 5.59
N PHE A 238 -23.94 3.94 5.01
CA PHE A 238 -25.11 4.39 5.76
C PHE A 238 -25.61 3.31 6.72
N GLU A 239 -25.87 3.71 7.97
CA GLU A 239 -26.28 2.83 9.09
C GLU A 239 -25.35 1.62 9.37
N ALA A 240 -24.13 1.62 8.81
CA ALA A 240 -23.20 0.48 8.80
C ALA A 240 -23.73 -0.78 8.07
N ASN A 241 -24.87 -0.71 7.37
CA ASN A 241 -25.52 -1.87 6.77
C ASN A 241 -24.71 -2.41 5.58
N VAL A 242 -24.34 -3.70 5.64
CA VAL A 242 -23.62 -4.42 4.58
C VAL A 242 -24.36 -5.69 4.22
N THR A 243 -24.79 -5.79 2.97
CA THR A 243 -25.49 -6.96 2.41
C THR A 243 -24.53 -7.76 1.54
N VAL A 244 -24.55 -9.09 1.69
CA VAL A 244 -23.77 -10.02 0.88
C VAL A 244 -24.71 -10.97 0.15
N ARG A 245 -24.53 -11.10 -1.17
CA ARG A 245 -25.30 -11.99 -2.05
C ARG A 245 -24.35 -12.90 -2.82
N ILE A 246 -24.66 -14.19 -2.91
CA ILE A 246 -23.92 -15.19 -3.68
C ILE A 246 -24.71 -15.50 -4.95
N LEU A 247 -24.07 -15.35 -6.11
CA LEU A 247 -24.68 -15.63 -7.41
C LEU A 247 -23.97 -16.78 -8.13
N ASP A 248 -24.74 -17.56 -8.89
CA ASP A 248 -24.25 -18.59 -9.81
C ASP A 248 -23.60 -18.00 -11.09
N ALA A 249 -23.12 -18.86 -11.99
CA ALA A 249 -22.52 -18.45 -13.26
C ALA A 249 -23.49 -17.74 -14.23
N ALA A 250 -24.81 -17.90 -14.04
CA ALA A 250 -25.85 -17.24 -14.83
C ALA A 250 -26.36 -15.93 -14.18
N GLY A 251 -25.93 -15.63 -12.95
CA GLY A 251 -26.34 -14.46 -12.18
C GLY A 251 -27.58 -14.67 -11.31
N HIS A 252 -28.09 -15.91 -11.16
CA HIS A 252 -29.16 -16.21 -10.20
C HIS A 252 -28.60 -16.22 -8.78
N GLU A 253 -29.41 -15.79 -7.82
CA GLU A 253 -29.03 -15.78 -6.41
C GLU A 253 -29.17 -17.16 -5.77
N LEU A 254 -28.09 -17.61 -5.13
CA LEU A 254 -28.00 -18.88 -4.39
C LEU A 254 -28.18 -18.70 -2.88
N GLY A 255 -27.95 -17.49 -2.37
CA GLY A 255 -28.11 -17.14 -0.97
C GLY A 255 -27.68 -15.70 -0.69
N HIS A 256 -28.20 -15.12 0.40
CA HIS A 256 -27.79 -13.81 0.89
C HIS A 256 -27.83 -13.74 2.41
N GLN A 257 -27.12 -12.77 2.98
CA GLN A 257 -27.25 -12.39 4.38
C GLN A 257 -26.81 -10.91 4.53
N PHE A 258 -27.28 -10.24 5.58
CA PHE A 258 -26.82 -8.89 5.93
C PHE A 258 -26.16 -8.84 7.31
N THR A 259 -25.31 -7.85 7.53
CA THR A 259 -24.66 -7.57 8.81
C THR A 259 -24.42 -6.07 8.94
N THR A 260 -24.00 -5.63 10.12
CA THR A 260 -23.48 -4.28 10.32
C THR A 260 -21.97 -4.29 10.45
N ALA A 261 -21.31 -3.29 9.86
CA ALA A 261 -19.93 -2.98 10.22
C ALA A 261 -19.85 -2.44 11.65
N THR A 262 -18.69 -2.57 12.31
CA THR A 262 -18.49 -2.11 13.71
C THR A 262 -18.60 -0.60 13.90
N CYS A 263 -18.76 0.16 12.82
CA CYS A 263 -18.98 1.60 12.76
C CYS A 263 -19.72 1.92 11.45
N GLY A 264 -20.47 3.01 11.41
CA GLY A 264 -21.26 3.46 10.24
C GLY A 264 -20.81 4.83 9.74
N THR A 265 -21.70 5.52 9.02
CA THR A 265 -21.44 6.80 8.33
C THR A 265 -20.39 7.72 8.97
N GLY A 266 -19.31 8.01 8.24
CA GLY A 266 -18.20 8.86 8.67
C GLY A 266 -17.23 8.16 9.62
N CYS A 267 -17.23 6.83 9.65
CA CYS A 267 -16.39 6.02 10.50
C CYS A 267 -16.23 4.61 9.91
N ARG A 268 -15.01 4.24 9.50
CA ARG A 268 -14.75 2.92 8.92
C ARG A 268 -14.85 1.79 9.96
N GLY A 269 -15.91 0.99 9.86
CA GLY A 269 -16.10 -0.24 10.63
C GLY A 269 -15.50 -1.48 9.94
N ARG A 270 -15.25 -2.55 10.71
CA ARG A 270 -15.00 -3.91 10.16
C ARG A 270 -16.33 -4.67 10.07
N PHE A 271 -16.50 -5.53 9.07
CA PHE A 271 -17.61 -6.48 9.00
C PHE A 271 -17.10 -7.90 8.77
N ARG A 272 -17.87 -8.90 9.25
CA ARG A 272 -17.64 -10.32 9.00
C ARG A 272 -18.96 -11.06 9.08
N ILE A 273 -19.27 -11.83 8.04
CA ILE A 273 -20.55 -12.51 7.86
C ILE A 273 -20.32 -13.88 7.22
N SER A 274 -21.18 -14.83 7.52
CA SER A 274 -21.21 -16.14 6.86
C SER A 274 -22.49 -16.24 6.05
N VAL A 275 -22.37 -16.70 4.80
CA VAL A 275 -23.51 -16.88 3.89
C VAL A 275 -23.53 -18.33 3.40
N ASP A 276 -24.62 -19.03 3.70
CA ASP A 276 -24.91 -20.33 3.13
C ASP A 276 -25.33 -20.19 1.66
N PHE A 277 -24.88 -21.12 0.84
CA PHE A 277 -25.35 -21.35 -0.52
C PHE A 277 -25.34 -22.86 -0.81
N ASP A 278 -25.89 -23.26 -1.96
CA ASP A 278 -25.84 -24.64 -2.44
C ASP A 278 -25.55 -24.66 -3.95
N VAL A 279 -24.67 -25.57 -4.40
CA VAL A 279 -24.37 -25.79 -5.82
C VAL A 279 -24.21 -27.29 -6.09
N PRO A 280 -24.73 -27.82 -7.21
CA PRO A 280 -24.69 -29.26 -7.51
C PRO A 280 -23.32 -29.74 -8.02
N HIS A 281 -22.43 -28.83 -8.43
CA HIS A 281 -21.06 -29.09 -8.85
C HIS A 281 -20.24 -27.80 -8.72
N GLU A 282 -18.91 -27.93 -8.79
CA GLU A 282 -18.00 -26.79 -8.85
C GLU A 282 -18.32 -25.90 -10.06
N GLN A 283 -18.53 -24.60 -9.83
CA GLN A 283 -18.82 -23.65 -10.90
C GLN A 283 -18.28 -22.25 -10.60
N HIS A 284 -18.13 -21.41 -11.62
CA HIS A 284 -17.89 -19.99 -11.42
C HIS A 284 -19.10 -19.33 -10.73
N GLY A 285 -18.83 -18.33 -9.89
CA GLY A 285 -19.87 -17.52 -9.26
C GLY A 285 -19.37 -16.12 -8.93
N MET A 286 -20.28 -15.31 -8.40
CA MET A 286 -19.99 -13.94 -8.00
C MET A 286 -20.47 -13.69 -6.57
N ILE A 287 -19.60 -13.19 -5.71
CA ILE A 287 -20.01 -12.56 -4.45
C ILE A 287 -20.23 -11.08 -4.72
N LEU A 288 -21.43 -10.60 -4.44
CA LEU A 288 -21.76 -9.18 -4.39
C LEU A 288 -21.75 -8.74 -2.93
N VAL A 289 -21.04 -7.65 -2.63
CA VAL A 289 -21.10 -6.98 -1.33
C VAL A 289 -21.56 -5.55 -1.58
N SER A 290 -22.68 -5.15 -0.99
CA SER A 290 -23.25 -3.81 -1.15
C SER A 290 -23.60 -3.19 0.18
N ASP A 291 -23.86 -1.89 0.17
CA ASP A 291 -24.63 -1.24 1.22
C ASP A 291 -26.13 -1.45 1.01
N ASP A 292 -26.92 -0.78 1.83
CA ASP A 292 -28.38 -0.80 1.74
C ASP A 292 -28.90 0.17 0.66
N ASP A 293 -29.96 -0.25 -0.04
CA ASP A 293 -30.69 0.59 -0.99
C ASP A 293 -31.81 1.34 -0.24
N ALA A 294 -31.39 2.24 0.66
CA ALA A 294 -32.30 3.05 1.48
C ALA A 294 -33.25 3.94 0.65
N ALA A 295 -32.96 4.13 -0.64
CA ALA A 295 -33.80 4.84 -1.59
C ALA A 295 -34.85 3.94 -2.29
N GLY A 296 -34.81 2.62 -2.10
CA GLY A 296 -35.76 1.65 -2.65
C GLY A 296 -35.75 1.57 -4.17
N THR A 297 -34.60 1.81 -4.80
CA THR A 297 -34.44 1.90 -6.26
C THR A 297 -34.25 0.55 -6.97
N GLY A 298 -34.07 -0.52 -6.22
CA GLY A 298 -33.59 -1.82 -6.67
C GLY A 298 -32.08 -1.90 -6.91
N THR A 299 -31.32 -0.83 -6.66
CA THR A 299 -29.87 -0.74 -6.94
C THR A 299 -29.14 -0.02 -5.80
N PRO A 300 -28.42 -0.76 -4.93
CA PRO A 300 -27.57 -0.15 -3.91
C PRO A 300 -26.54 0.81 -4.52
N PRO A 301 -26.26 1.97 -3.89
CA PRO A 301 -25.35 2.97 -4.43
C PRO A 301 -23.90 2.46 -4.52
N HIS A 302 -23.48 1.54 -3.64
CA HIS A 302 -22.14 0.96 -3.67
C HIS A 302 -22.20 -0.57 -3.77
N VAL A 303 -21.54 -1.14 -4.79
CA VAL A 303 -21.48 -2.60 -5.00
C VAL A 303 -20.06 -3.04 -5.37
N VAL A 304 -19.46 -3.89 -4.54
CA VAL A 304 -18.22 -4.61 -4.81
C VAL A 304 -18.55 -5.98 -5.40
N ARG A 305 -17.82 -6.37 -6.45
CA ARG A 305 -18.02 -7.63 -7.18
C ARG A 305 -16.76 -8.49 -7.09
N ILE A 306 -16.90 -9.71 -6.59
CA ILE A 306 -15.78 -10.64 -6.40
C ILE A 306 -16.08 -11.91 -7.19
N PRO A 307 -15.40 -12.15 -8.33
CA PRO A 307 -15.49 -13.44 -9.01
C PRO A 307 -14.84 -14.52 -8.15
N VAL A 308 -15.50 -15.67 -8.02
CA VAL A 308 -15.05 -16.82 -7.22
C VAL A 308 -15.34 -18.13 -7.97
N VAL A 309 -14.81 -19.23 -7.45
CA VAL A 309 -15.27 -20.58 -7.77
C VAL A 309 -16.05 -21.09 -6.57
N LEU A 310 -17.29 -21.54 -6.78
CA LEU A 310 -18.17 -22.07 -5.76
C LEU A 310 -18.07 -23.59 -5.74
N GLU A 311 -17.74 -24.17 -4.59
CA GLU A 311 -17.73 -25.62 -4.36
C GLU A 311 -19.05 -26.10 -3.70
N PRO A 312 -19.50 -27.33 -4.01
CA PRO A 312 -20.58 -27.98 -3.26
C PRO A 312 -20.26 -28.11 -1.76
N ARG A 313 -21.29 -28.38 -0.96
CA ARG A 313 -21.08 -28.80 0.43
C ARG A 313 -20.32 -30.13 0.42
N ALA A 314 -19.28 -30.24 1.24
CA ALA A 314 -18.62 -31.52 1.49
C ALA A 314 -19.51 -32.43 2.34
N ASP A 315 -19.67 -33.68 1.92
CA ASP A 315 -20.42 -34.75 2.60
C ASP A 315 -19.73 -35.27 3.88
#